data_AF-A0A7W8VIS1-F1
#
_entry.id   AF-A0A7W8VIS1-F1
#
_cell.length_a   1.000
_cell.length_b   1.000
_cell.length_c   1.000
_cell.angle_alpha   90.00
_cell.angle_beta   90.00
_cell.angle_gamma   90.00
#
_symmetry.space_group_name_H-M   'P 1'
#
loop_
_entity.id
_entity.type
_entity.pdbx_description
1 polymer ?
#
loop_
_entity_poly.entity_id
_entity_poly.type
_entity_poly.pdbx_seq_one_letter_code
_entity_poly.pdbx_strand_id
1 'polypeptide(L)'
;MKNKLNNQIMEHLCTLSLPTNGKENIDQGERIVSLLGGSWLLYKSLKKIGKHPFLGLQGVAAGGLMLYRGATGICPVYQQLGKDTTDPQAINITEDIVVNAPIDKVYAFWREFSNLPKFMEHLKSVEEVSEKISFWTANTPGGLTDMNWNAEITREEKGSYLGWQSLEGSMIDNAGKIEFRETLNGTGTELHIEIDYFPPAGSVGRGIASLFNGIFERMIRQDIQRFKTYAEENDFKQYAGLAL
;
A
#
# COMPACT_ATOMS: atom_id res chain seq x y z
N MET A 1 -18.75 9.68 20.45
CA MET A 1 -17.72 10.45 21.19
C MET A 1 -16.34 9.78 21.20
N LYS A 2 -16.19 8.48 21.52
CA LYS A 2 -14.88 7.77 21.50
C LYS A 2 -14.11 7.90 20.16
N ASN A 3 -14.79 7.76 19.02
CA ASN A 3 -14.12 7.87 17.70
C ASN A 3 -13.60 9.29 17.41
N LYS A 4 -14.25 10.34 17.91
CA LYS A 4 -13.83 11.73 17.64
C LYS A 4 -12.55 12.08 18.40
N LEU A 5 -12.45 11.64 19.66
CA LEU A 5 -11.26 11.84 20.47
C LEU A 5 -10.07 11.00 19.99
N ASN A 6 -10.31 9.74 19.61
CA ASN A 6 -9.27 8.89 19.01
C ASN A 6 -8.74 9.52 17.72
N ASN A 7 -9.63 10.02 16.85
CA ASN A 7 -9.22 10.68 15.62
C ASN A 7 -8.39 11.96 15.89
N GLN A 8 -8.77 12.77 16.87
CA GLN A 8 -8.00 13.97 17.24
C GLN A 8 -6.61 13.66 17.84
N ILE A 9 -6.52 12.64 18.68
CA ILE A 9 -5.22 12.19 19.23
C ILE A 9 -4.34 11.65 18.11
N MET A 10 -4.92 10.87 17.20
CA MET A 10 -4.22 10.41 16.02
C MET A 10 -3.75 11.60 15.19
N GLU A 11 -4.61 12.57 14.87
CA GLU A 11 -4.24 13.79 14.14
C GLU A 11 -3.09 14.57 14.79
N HIS A 12 -3.03 14.70 16.13
CA HIS A 12 -1.90 15.34 16.81
C HIS A 12 -0.61 14.50 16.80
N LEU A 13 -0.72 13.18 16.87
CA LEU A 13 0.43 12.30 16.62
C LEU A 13 0.85 12.37 15.16
N CYS A 14 -0.09 12.61 14.24
CA CYS A 14 0.11 12.82 12.82
C CYS A 14 0.68 14.19 12.46
N THR A 15 0.92 15.10 13.40
CA THR A 15 1.66 16.35 13.13
C THR A 15 3.02 16.38 13.81
N LEU A 16 3.34 15.34 14.59
CA LEU A 16 4.54 15.26 15.40
C LEU A 16 5.75 14.93 14.52
N SER A 17 6.50 15.95 14.13
CA SER A 17 7.75 15.80 13.40
C SER A 17 8.92 15.77 14.39
N LEU A 18 9.64 14.65 14.44
CA LEU A 18 10.82 14.53 15.29
C LEU A 18 12.03 15.20 14.60
N PRO A 19 12.92 15.87 15.35
CA PRO A 19 14.10 16.52 14.78
C PRO A 19 14.95 15.56 13.95
N THR A 20 15.49 16.04 12.83
CA THR A 20 16.43 15.29 11.98
C THR A 20 17.84 15.88 12.09
N ASN A 21 18.84 15.01 12.07
CA ASN A 21 20.26 15.29 12.22
C ASN A 21 21.07 14.81 10.99
N GLY A 22 20.42 14.26 9.96
CA GLY A 22 21.02 13.84 8.70
C GLY A 22 21.81 12.52 8.78
N LYS A 23 21.60 11.74 9.84
CA LYS A 23 22.30 10.45 10.09
C LYS A 23 21.32 9.31 10.40
N GLU A 24 20.04 9.58 10.24
CA GLU A 24 18.98 8.61 10.46
C GLU A 24 19.05 7.49 9.44
N ASN A 25 18.67 6.28 9.87
CA ASN A 25 18.44 5.15 8.97
C ASN A 25 17.06 4.51 9.18
N ILE A 26 16.21 5.16 9.99
CA ILE A 26 14.80 4.84 10.13
C ILE A 26 13.95 6.11 9.95
N ASP A 27 12.83 5.98 9.25
CA ASP A 27 11.90 7.07 8.97
C ASP A 27 11.15 7.58 10.21
N GLN A 28 10.48 8.73 10.07
CA GLN A 28 9.67 9.38 11.12
C GLN A 28 8.61 8.45 11.73
N GLY A 29 7.99 7.63 10.89
CA GLY A 29 6.95 6.70 11.31
C GLY A 29 7.50 5.60 12.21
N GLU A 30 8.57 4.94 11.78
CA GLU A 30 9.29 3.97 12.61
C GLU A 30 9.74 4.59 13.93
N ARG A 31 10.20 5.85 13.91
CA ARG A 31 10.61 6.56 15.13
C ARG A 31 9.47 6.73 16.13
N ILE A 32 8.29 7.19 15.68
CA ILE A 32 7.10 7.37 16.53
C ILE A 32 6.65 6.03 17.13
N VAL A 33 6.57 4.97 16.31
CA VAL A 33 6.21 3.62 16.80
C VAL A 33 7.21 3.12 17.83
N SER A 34 8.50 3.40 17.62
CA SER A 34 9.56 3.05 18.56
C SER A 34 9.39 3.76 19.91
N LEU A 35 9.04 5.05 19.89
CA LEU A 35 8.79 5.83 21.09
C LEU A 35 7.56 5.32 21.86
N LEU A 36 6.43 5.10 21.17
CA LEU A 36 5.19 4.64 21.78
C LEU A 36 5.33 3.20 22.32
N GLY A 37 5.81 2.28 21.47
CA GLY A 37 6.01 0.88 21.84
C GLY A 37 7.09 0.72 22.91
N GLY A 38 8.20 1.47 22.79
CA GLY A 38 9.27 1.50 23.79
C GLY A 38 8.79 2.02 25.15
N SER A 39 8.02 3.11 25.17
CA SER A 39 7.43 3.66 26.41
C SER A 39 6.49 2.67 27.09
N TRP A 40 5.60 2.03 26.31
CA TRP A 40 4.68 1.03 26.83
C TRP A 40 5.41 -0.21 27.37
N LEU A 41 6.39 -0.72 26.63
CA LEU A 41 7.19 -1.87 27.04
C LEU A 41 8.01 -1.57 28.29
N LEU A 42 8.63 -0.39 28.36
CA LEU A 42 9.40 0.06 29.52
C LEU A 42 8.51 0.14 30.76
N TYR A 43 7.35 0.79 30.67
CA TYR A 43 6.37 0.87 31.75
C TYR A 43 5.94 -0.51 32.26
N LYS A 44 5.57 -1.41 31.35
CA LYS A 44 5.13 -2.77 31.66
C LYS A 44 6.26 -3.59 32.31
N SER A 45 7.48 -3.43 31.84
CA SER A 45 8.67 -4.14 32.35
C SER A 45 9.06 -3.67 33.74
N LEU A 46 9.06 -2.35 33.98
CA LEU A 46 9.31 -1.76 35.30
C LEU A 46 8.28 -2.23 36.33
N LYS A 47 6.99 -2.33 35.97
CA LYS A 47 5.95 -2.88 36.87
C LYS A 47 6.15 -4.36 37.21
N LYS A 48 6.81 -5.13 36.34
CA LYS A 48 7.02 -6.57 36.53
C LYS A 48 8.37 -6.92 37.17
N ILE A 49 9.33 -5.99 37.22
CA ILE A 49 10.70 -6.25 37.65
C ILE A 49 10.78 -6.78 39.08
N GLY A 50 9.89 -6.35 39.98
CA GLY A 50 9.85 -6.85 41.36
C GLY A 50 9.40 -8.32 41.48
N LYS A 51 8.62 -8.83 40.52
CA LYS A 51 8.13 -10.22 40.52
C LYS A 51 8.97 -11.14 39.64
N HIS A 52 9.48 -10.62 38.53
CA HIS A 52 10.26 -11.34 37.54
C HIS A 52 11.47 -10.50 37.12
N PRO A 53 12.55 -10.47 37.92
CA PRO A 53 13.66 -9.53 37.72
C PRO A 53 14.39 -9.76 36.39
N PHE A 54 14.64 -11.01 36.00
CA PHE A 54 15.32 -11.32 34.73
C PHE A 54 14.50 -10.89 33.50
N LEU A 55 13.22 -11.28 33.43
CA LEU A 55 12.33 -10.88 32.33
C LEU A 55 12.07 -9.36 32.33
N GLY A 56 11.98 -8.75 33.51
CA GLY A 56 11.84 -7.30 33.66
C GLY A 56 13.05 -6.55 33.12
N LEU A 57 14.27 -6.98 33.45
CA LEU A 57 15.51 -6.38 32.95
C LEU A 57 15.65 -6.49 31.42
N GLN A 58 15.33 -7.65 30.85
CA GLN A 58 15.31 -7.82 29.38
C GLN A 58 14.31 -6.87 28.71
N GLY A 59 13.10 -6.76 29.27
CA GLY A 59 12.09 -5.84 28.76
C GLY A 59 12.48 -4.36 28.89
N VAL A 60 13.17 -3.98 29.97
CA VAL A 60 13.73 -2.63 30.15
C VAL A 60 14.79 -2.35 29.09
N ALA A 61 15.72 -3.29 28.85
CA ALA A 61 16.75 -3.13 27.82
C ALA A 61 16.14 -2.99 26.41
N ALA A 62 15.18 -3.85 26.06
CA ALA A 62 14.47 -3.78 24.79
C ALA A 62 13.69 -2.46 24.64
N GLY A 63 12.96 -2.03 25.68
CA GLY A 63 12.25 -0.76 25.70
C GLY A 63 13.18 0.44 25.57
N GLY A 64 14.32 0.42 26.26
CA GLY A 64 15.36 1.45 26.17
C GLY A 64 15.98 1.56 24.78
N LEU A 65 16.29 0.43 24.14
CA LEU A 65 16.78 0.42 22.74
C LEU A 65 15.73 0.98 21.77
N MET A 66 14.45 0.65 21.96
CA MET A 66 13.35 1.22 21.17
C MET A 66 13.25 2.74 21.35
N LEU A 67 13.34 3.23 22.58
CA LEU A 67 13.33 4.66 22.84
C LEU A 67 14.54 5.37 22.24
N TYR A 68 15.73 4.77 22.35
CA TYR A 68 16.96 5.28 21.73
C TYR A 68 16.82 5.41 20.21
N ARG A 69 16.41 4.33 19.52
CA ARG A 69 16.25 4.40 18.05
C ARG A 69 15.15 5.38 17.65
N GLY A 70 14.06 5.47 18.41
CA GLY A 70 12.99 6.44 18.18
C GLY A 70 13.46 7.89 18.28
N ALA A 71 14.17 8.21 19.36
CA ALA A 71 14.67 9.55 19.61
C ALA A 71 15.74 9.97 18.59
N THR A 72 16.71 9.09 18.32
CA THR A 72 17.88 9.40 17.47
C THR A 72 17.63 9.17 15.97
N GLY A 73 16.63 8.38 15.60
CA GLY A 73 16.45 7.88 14.24
C GLY A 73 17.52 6.89 13.79
N ILE A 74 18.32 6.35 14.73
CA ILE A 74 19.40 5.41 14.45
C ILE A 74 19.04 4.03 15.02
N CYS A 75 18.93 3.04 14.14
CA CYS A 75 18.76 1.63 14.47
C CYS A 75 20.05 0.86 14.16
N PRO A 76 20.82 0.45 15.18
CA PRO A 76 22.08 -0.30 14.98
C PRO A 76 21.90 -1.62 14.22
N VAL A 77 20.76 -2.29 14.43
CA VAL A 77 20.43 -3.54 13.72
C VAL A 77 20.29 -3.30 12.23
N TYR A 78 19.60 -2.21 11.83
CA TYR A 78 19.46 -1.85 10.43
C TYR A 78 20.79 -1.41 9.82
N GLN A 79 21.65 -0.71 10.57
CA GLN A 79 23.00 -0.36 10.10
C GLN A 79 23.83 -1.62 9.79
N GLN A 80 23.75 -2.64 10.65
CA GLN A 80 24.44 -3.92 10.40
C GLN A 80 23.87 -4.67 9.19
N LEU A 81 22.59 -4.49 8.89
CA LEU A 81 21.92 -5.10 7.74
C LEU A 81 22.00 -4.23 6.46
N GLY A 82 22.63 -3.05 6.51
CA GLY A 82 22.66 -2.10 5.40
C GLY A 82 21.27 -1.59 4.99
N LYS A 83 20.29 -1.63 5.91
CA LYS A 83 18.92 -1.19 5.67
C LYS A 83 18.73 0.27 6.06
N ASP A 84 18.17 1.04 5.15
CA ASP A 84 17.77 2.44 5.36
C ASP A 84 16.31 2.59 4.93
N THR A 85 15.45 3.11 5.82
CA THR A 85 14.04 3.37 5.50
C THR A 85 13.73 4.85 5.30
N THR A 86 14.74 5.72 5.37
CA THR A 86 14.58 7.16 5.10
C THR A 86 14.43 7.48 3.62
N ASP A 87 14.94 6.61 2.75
CA ASP A 87 14.81 6.68 1.30
C ASP A 87 13.92 5.53 0.78
N PRO A 88 12.62 5.74 0.58
CA PRO A 88 11.73 4.70 0.11
C PRO A 88 12.01 4.34 -1.35
N GLN A 89 12.31 3.07 -1.58
CA GLN A 89 12.39 2.56 -2.94
C GLN A 89 11.00 2.26 -3.49
N ALA A 90 10.82 2.53 -4.79
CA ALA A 90 9.64 2.10 -5.52
C ALA A 90 9.54 0.57 -5.50
N ILE A 91 8.34 0.07 -5.31
CA ILE A 91 8.01 -1.34 -5.51
C ILE A 91 7.43 -1.48 -6.90
N ASN A 92 8.11 -2.28 -7.73
CA ASN A 92 7.69 -2.60 -9.08
C ASN A 92 7.07 -4.00 -9.11
N ILE A 93 5.88 -4.09 -9.70
CA ILE A 93 5.14 -5.32 -9.88
C ILE A 93 4.91 -5.49 -11.37
N THR A 94 5.42 -6.59 -11.93
CA THR A 94 5.14 -7.01 -13.29
C THR A 94 4.45 -8.38 -13.24
N GLU A 95 3.33 -8.50 -13.95
CA GLU A 95 2.56 -9.73 -14.08
C GLU A 95 2.04 -9.87 -15.52
N ASP A 96 2.12 -11.10 -16.04
CA ASP A 96 1.55 -11.48 -17.33
C ASP A 96 0.42 -12.50 -17.10
N ILE A 97 -0.77 -12.22 -17.65
CA ILE A 97 -1.92 -13.13 -17.57
C ILE A 97 -2.61 -13.27 -18.91
N VAL A 98 -3.26 -14.42 -19.11
CA VAL A 98 -4.10 -14.69 -20.28
C VAL A 98 -5.51 -14.96 -19.81
N VAL A 99 -6.48 -14.25 -20.39
CA VAL A 99 -7.90 -14.37 -20.07
C VAL A 99 -8.70 -14.80 -21.29
N ASN A 100 -9.68 -15.68 -21.10
CA ASN A 100 -10.54 -16.17 -22.18
C ASN A 100 -11.71 -15.22 -22.47
N ALA A 101 -11.41 -13.99 -22.86
CA ALA A 101 -12.37 -12.96 -23.23
C ALA A 101 -11.86 -12.10 -24.40
N PRO A 102 -12.75 -11.56 -25.26
CA PRO A 102 -12.38 -10.67 -26.35
C PRO A 102 -11.70 -9.38 -25.88
N ILE A 103 -10.69 -8.92 -26.63
CA ILE A 103 -9.83 -7.79 -26.26
C ILE A 103 -10.59 -6.47 -26.10
N ASP A 104 -11.61 -6.23 -26.91
CA ASP A 104 -12.46 -5.04 -26.82
C ASP A 104 -13.22 -4.97 -25.50
N LYS A 105 -13.67 -6.13 -24.99
CA LYS A 105 -14.38 -6.26 -23.72
C LYS A 105 -13.44 -6.12 -22.53
N VAL A 106 -12.28 -6.77 -22.60
CA VAL A 106 -11.26 -6.68 -21.55
C VAL A 106 -10.75 -5.25 -21.44
N TYR A 107 -10.44 -4.60 -22.56
CA TYR A 107 -10.05 -3.19 -22.59
C TYR A 107 -11.14 -2.28 -22.00
N ALA A 108 -12.39 -2.41 -22.45
CA ALA A 108 -13.49 -1.56 -21.97
C ALA A 108 -13.68 -1.69 -20.46
N PHE A 109 -13.59 -2.92 -19.93
CA PHE A 109 -13.68 -3.17 -18.49
C PHE A 109 -12.57 -2.49 -17.69
N TRP A 110 -11.32 -2.60 -18.14
CA TRP A 110 -10.17 -1.96 -17.48
C TRP A 110 -10.19 -0.43 -17.62
N ARG A 111 -10.71 0.09 -18.73
CA ARG A 111 -10.81 1.54 -18.97
C ARG A 111 -11.79 2.24 -18.03
N GLU A 112 -12.83 1.54 -17.57
CA GLU A 112 -13.76 2.01 -16.56
C GLU A 112 -13.20 1.64 -15.17
N PHE A 113 -12.41 2.52 -14.56
CA PHE A 113 -11.65 2.17 -13.36
C PHE A 113 -12.52 1.84 -12.15
N SER A 114 -13.79 2.25 -12.14
CA SER A 114 -14.79 1.83 -11.14
C SER A 114 -15.04 0.31 -11.11
N ASN A 115 -14.60 -0.42 -12.14
CA ASN A 115 -14.63 -1.88 -12.21
C ASN A 115 -13.48 -2.55 -11.43
N LEU A 116 -12.36 -1.86 -11.20
CA LEU A 116 -11.17 -2.47 -10.58
C LEU A 116 -11.45 -3.09 -9.19
N PRO A 117 -12.22 -2.46 -8.28
CA PRO A 117 -12.56 -3.05 -6.98
C PRO A 117 -13.33 -4.38 -7.04
N LYS A 118 -13.85 -4.79 -8.21
CA LYS A 118 -14.56 -6.08 -8.37
C LYS A 118 -13.61 -7.28 -8.28
N PHE A 119 -12.33 -7.09 -8.56
CA PHE A 119 -11.32 -8.15 -8.50
C PHE A 119 -10.03 -7.73 -7.75
N MET A 120 -9.81 -6.42 -7.58
CA MET A 120 -8.73 -5.88 -6.76
C MET A 120 -9.18 -5.65 -5.32
N GLU A 121 -9.05 -6.66 -4.46
CA GLU A 121 -9.50 -6.58 -3.07
C GLU A 121 -8.76 -5.52 -2.23
N HIS A 122 -7.54 -5.14 -2.64
CA HIS A 122 -6.84 -4.04 -1.98
C HIS A 122 -7.54 -2.70 -2.19
N LEU A 123 -8.38 -2.56 -3.23
CA LEU A 123 -9.18 -1.38 -3.49
C LEU A 123 -10.56 -1.51 -2.84
N LYS A 124 -10.93 -0.50 -2.09
CA LYS A 124 -12.25 -0.34 -1.48
C LYS A 124 -13.24 0.29 -2.46
N SER A 125 -12.81 1.33 -3.17
CA SER A 125 -13.59 1.99 -4.22
C SER A 125 -12.69 2.73 -5.20
N VAL A 126 -13.20 2.90 -6.42
CA VAL A 126 -12.67 3.84 -7.41
C VAL A 126 -13.85 4.62 -7.99
N GLU A 127 -13.80 5.94 -7.85
CA GLU A 127 -14.85 6.86 -8.28
C GLU A 127 -14.33 7.70 -9.44
N GLU A 128 -14.99 7.67 -10.60
CA GLU A 128 -14.60 8.50 -11.74
C GLU A 128 -15.07 9.94 -11.51
N VAL A 129 -14.10 10.86 -11.42
CA VAL A 129 -14.36 12.29 -11.21
C VAL A 129 -14.54 13.01 -12.55
N SER A 130 -13.85 12.54 -13.59
CA SER A 130 -13.97 13.00 -14.97
C SER A 130 -13.54 11.88 -15.93
N GLU A 131 -13.52 12.16 -17.23
CA GLU A 131 -13.07 11.19 -18.25
C GLU A 131 -11.66 10.63 -17.99
N LYS A 132 -10.77 11.43 -17.40
CA LYS A 132 -9.37 11.05 -17.15
C LYS A 132 -9.00 10.94 -15.68
N ILE A 133 -9.75 11.57 -14.77
CA ILE A 133 -9.40 11.64 -13.35
C ILE A 133 -10.36 10.76 -12.55
N SER A 134 -9.80 10.00 -11.61
CA SER A 134 -10.51 9.12 -10.71
C SER A 134 -9.97 9.25 -9.27
N PHE A 135 -10.84 9.05 -8.29
CA PHE A 135 -10.53 9.05 -6.87
C PHE A 135 -10.53 7.62 -6.33
N TRP A 136 -9.40 7.18 -5.81
CA TRP A 136 -9.15 5.80 -5.40
C TRP A 136 -9.10 5.73 -3.88
N THR A 137 -9.69 4.68 -3.33
CA THR A 137 -9.64 4.37 -1.90
C THR A 137 -9.16 2.94 -1.73
N ALA A 138 -8.05 2.73 -1.03
CA ALA A 138 -7.49 1.41 -0.73
C ALA A 138 -7.65 1.03 0.75
N ASN A 139 -7.77 -0.29 0.98
CA ASN A 139 -7.78 -0.90 2.29
C ASN A 139 -6.36 -0.93 2.87
N THR A 140 -6.18 -0.42 4.10
CA THR A 140 -4.93 -0.70 4.82
C THR A 140 -4.98 -2.10 5.45
N PRO A 141 -3.87 -2.86 5.45
CA PRO A 141 -3.85 -4.14 6.13
C PRO A 141 -4.14 -3.95 7.63
N GLY A 142 -5.12 -4.69 8.15
CA GLY A 142 -5.61 -4.55 9.53
C GLY A 142 -6.76 -3.55 9.71
N GLY A 143 -7.25 -2.90 8.64
CA GLY A 143 -8.47 -2.09 8.66
C GLY A 143 -8.40 -0.85 9.56
N LEU A 144 -7.19 -0.34 9.81
CA LEU A 144 -6.99 0.78 10.74
C LEU A 144 -7.52 2.10 10.16
N THR A 145 -7.44 2.27 8.83
CA THR A 145 -7.76 3.51 8.11
C THR A 145 -7.76 3.29 6.59
N ASP A 146 -8.44 4.16 5.85
CA ASP A 146 -8.39 4.13 4.38
C ASP A 146 -7.20 4.96 3.86
N MET A 147 -6.68 4.58 2.69
CA MET A 147 -5.69 5.35 1.94
C MET A 147 -6.31 5.85 0.64
N ASN A 148 -6.22 7.16 0.42
CA ASN A 148 -6.99 7.80 -0.65
C ASN A 148 -6.08 8.66 -1.51
N TRP A 149 -6.27 8.63 -2.83
CA TRP A 149 -5.53 9.45 -3.78
C TRP A 149 -6.34 9.69 -5.05
N ASN A 150 -5.94 10.68 -5.85
CA ASN A 150 -6.46 10.86 -7.20
C ASN A 150 -5.47 10.28 -8.20
N ALA A 151 -5.98 9.61 -9.23
CA ALA A 151 -5.20 9.12 -10.36
C ALA A 151 -5.74 9.68 -11.67
N GLU A 152 -4.85 9.94 -12.61
CA GLU A 152 -5.16 10.36 -13.97
C GLU A 152 -4.70 9.33 -15.00
N ILE A 153 -5.47 9.20 -16.08
CA ILE A 153 -5.05 8.45 -17.28
C ILE A 153 -4.04 9.29 -18.05
N THR A 154 -2.80 8.78 -18.15
CA THR A 154 -1.67 9.47 -18.80
C THR A 154 -1.52 9.11 -20.27
N ARG A 155 -1.86 7.88 -20.65
CA ARG A 155 -1.83 7.41 -22.03
C ARG A 155 -2.93 6.39 -22.28
N GLU A 156 -3.58 6.53 -23.43
CA GLU A 156 -4.67 5.66 -23.85
C GLU A 156 -4.54 5.35 -25.34
N GLU A 157 -4.48 4.06 -25.67
CA GLU A 157 -4.60 3.53 -27.03
C GLU A 157 -5.61 2.40 -27.02
N LYS A 158 -6.76 2.65 -27.65
CA LYS A 158 -7.92 1.78 -27.56
C LYS A 158 -7.58 0.35 -27.98
N GLY A 159 -7.75 -0.60 -27.05
CA GLY A 159 -7.51 -2.03 -27.28
C GLY A 159 -6.05 -2.46 -27.26
N SER A 160 -5.09 -1.57 -27.00
CA SER A 160 -3.66 -1.92 -26.98
C SER A 160 -2.91 -1.43 -25.74
N TYR A 161 -3.26 -0.28 -25.18
CA TYR A 161 -2.54 0.32 -24.06
C TYR A 161 -3.42 1.19 -23.17
N LEU A 162 -3.28 1.06 -21.86
CA LEU A 162 -3.82 2.01 -20.89
C LEU A 162 -2.80 2.27 -19.80
N GLY A 163 -2.47 3.54 -19.55
CA GLY A 163 -1.54 3.97 -18.51
C GLY A 163 -2.15 5.03 -17.62
N TRP A 164 -1.83 4.97 -16.32
CA TRP A 164 -2.30 5.90 -15.31
C TRP A 164 -1.22 6.25 -14.30
N GLN A 165 -1.42 7.37 -13.60
CA GLN A 165 -0.52 7.87 -12.56
C GLN A 165 -1.31 8.66 -11.49
N SER A 166 -0.89 8.59 -10.24
CA SER A 166 -1.37 9.46 -9.17
C SER A 166 -1.01 10.92 -9.40
N LEU A 167 -1.94 11.85 -9.09
CA LEU A 167 -1.66 13.28 -9.18
C LEU A 167 -0.57 13.71 -8.19
N GLU A 168 0.14 14.79 -8.50
CA GLU A 168 1.17 15.37 -7.62
C GLU A 168 0.61 15.67 -6.22
N GLY A 169 1.38 15.33 -5.19
CA GLY A 169 0.97 15.52 -3.79
C GLY A 169 -0.05 14.50 -3.29
N SER A 170 -0.33 13.45 -4.06
CA SER A 170 -1.13 12.31 -3.61
C SER A 170 -0.51 11.62 -2.40
N MET A 171 -1.37 10.99 -1.59
CA MET A 171 -0.92 10.23 -0.41
C MET A 171 -0.08 9.00 -0.79
N ILE A 172 -0.30 8.46 -1.98
CA ILE A 172 0.45 7.36 -2.58
C ILE A 172 0.90 7.83 -3.95
N ASP A 173 2.22 7.80 -4.17
CA ASP A 173 2.77 7.89 -5.52
C ASP A 173 2.62 6.51 -6.16
N ASN A 174 1.70 6.41 -7.12
CA ASN A 174 1.40 5.19 -7.85
C ASN A 174 1.37 5.47 -9.35
N ALA A 175 1.90 4.55 -10.13
CA ALA A 175 1.71 4.50 -11.56
C ALA A 175 1.39 3.06 -11.98
N GLY A 176 0.72 2.92 -13.10
CA GLY A 176 0.55 1.61 -13.70
C GLY A 176 0.26 1.71 -15.18
N LYS A 177 0.46 0.58 -15.84
CA LYS A 177 0.09 0.39 -17.23
C LYS A 177 -0.36 -1.03 -17.47
N ILE A 178 -1.16 -1.18 -18.50
CA ILE A 178 -1.58 -2.47 -19.04
C ILE A 178 -1.44 -2.42 -20.55
N GLU A 179 -0.73 -3.39 -21.11
CA GLU A 179 -0.71 -3.66 -22.54
C GLU A 179 -1.65 -4.83 -22.84
N PHE A 180 -2.43 -4.71 -23.90
CA PHE A 180 -3.39 -5.71 -24.34
C PHE A 180 -2.93 -6.29 -25.68
N ARG A 181 -2.93 -7.62 -25.79
CA ARG A 181 -2.63 -8.32 -27.06
C ARG A 181 -3.62 -9.44 -27.27
N GLU A 182 -3.98 -9.70 -28.52
CA GLU A 182 -4.73 -10.91 -28.85
C GLU A 182 -3.83 -12.14 -28.68
N THR A 183 -4.39 -13.20 -28.11
CA THR A 183 -3.76 -14.52 -28.12
C THR A 183 -3.58 -15.02 -29.56
N LEU A 184 -2.60 -15.90 -29.78
CA LEU A 184 -2.30 -16.45 -31.13
C LEU A 184 -3.49 -17.14 -31.82
N ASN A 185 -4.43 -17.69 -31.05
CA ASN A 185 -5.63 -18.32 -31.58
C ASN A 185 -6.82 -17.35 -31.72
N GLY A 186 -6.67 -16.08 -31.31
CA GLY A 186 -7.66 -15.01 -31.44
C GLY A 186 -8.87 -15.14 -30.51
N THR A 187 -8.86 -16.07 -29.54
CA THR A 187 -10.04 -16.31 -28.67
C THR A 187 -9.93 -15.67 -27.30
N GLY A 188 -8.73 -15.30 -26.88
CA GLY A 188 -8.45 -14.65 -25.59
C GLY A 188 -7.55 -13.43 -25.71
N THR A 189 -7.31 -12.79 -24.57
CA THR A 189 -6.47 -11.59 -24.45
C THR A 189 -5.30 -11.87 -23.52
N GLU A 190 -4.10 -11.56 -23.98
CA GLU A 190 -2.87 -11.51 -23.17
C GLU A 190 -2.73 -10.10 -22.59
N LEU A 191 -2.48 -10.02 -21.28
CA LEU A 191 -2.31 -8.78 -20.54
C LEU A 191 -0.92 -8.76 -19.94
N HIS A 192 -0.18 -7.68 -20.24
CA HIS A 192 1.07 -7.36 -19.58
C HIS A 192 0.83 -6.17 -18.65
N ILE A 193 0.92 -6.38 -17.34
CA ILE A 193 0.56 -5.39 -16.33
C ILE A 193 1.81 -5.01 -15.56
N GLU A 194 2.09 -3.71 -15.51
CA GLU A 194 3.12 -3.14 -14.65
C GLU A 194 2.48 -2.14 -13.69
N ILE A 195 2.79 -2.27 -12.40
CA ILE A 195 2.36 -1.33 -11.36
C ILE A 195 3.57 -0.94 -10.54
N ASP A 196 3.80 0.36 -10.44
CA ASP A 196 4.81 0.96 -9.58
C ASP A 196 4.12 1.74 -8.46
N TYR A 197 4.63 1.60 -7.26
CA TYR A 197 4.22 2.51 -6.19
C TYR A 197 5.35 2.75 -5.20
N PHE A 198 5.34 3.93 -4.61
CA PHE A 198 6.12 4.20 -3.42
C PHE A 198 5.25 3.88 -2.21
N PRO A 199 5.67 2.93 -1.34
CA PRO A 199 5.05 2.79 -0.05
C PRO A 199 5.03 4.15 0.65
N PRO A 200 3.94 4.52 1.33
CA PRO A 200 3.82 5.81 1.99
C PRO A 200 4.90 5.96 3.08
N ALA A 201 6.06 6.50 2.74
CA ALA A 201 7.15 6.70 3.69
C ALA A 201 6.91 7.97 4.47
N GLY A 202 6.90 7.87 5.79
CA GLY A 202 6.95 9.06 6.64
C GLY A 202 5.84 10.10 6.42
N SER A 203 4.70 9.78 5.79
CA SER A 203 3.54 10.66 5.83
C SER A 203 3.16 10.83 7.29
N VAL A 204 3.23 12.08 7.76
CA VAL A 204 3.08 12.45 9.16
C VAL A 204 1.73 11.90 9.61
N GLY A 205 1.76 10.76 10.31
CA GLY A 205 0.56 10.06 10.76
C GLY A 205 0.55 8.55 10.77
N ARG A 206 1.33 7.83 9.97
CA ARG A 206 1.23 6.36 9.97
C ARG A 206 2.58 5.70 9.78
N GLY A 207 3.28 5.48 10.90
CA GLY A 207 4.49 4.67 10.98
C GLY A 207 4.27 3.18 10.76
N ILE A 208 3.70 2.83 9.61
CA ILE A 208 3.31 1.47 9.27
C ILE A 208 3.85 1.07 7.88
N ALA A 209 4.50 2.00 7.17
CA ALA A 209 5.01 1.84 5.81
C ALA A 209 5.88 0.59 5.60
N SER A 210 6.88 0.38 6.47
CA SER A 210 7.88 -0.69 6.28
C SER A 210 7.37 -2.10 6.61
N LEU A 211 6.25 -2.23 7.34
CA LEU A 211 5.61 -3.52 7.64
C LEU A 211 4.70 -4.01 6.52
N PHE A 212 4.34 -3.14 5.58
CA PHE A 212 3.38 -3.42 4.52
C PHE A 212 4.01 -3.77 3.16
N ASN A 213 5.28 -3.44 2.94
CA ASN A 213 5.94 -3.59 1.63
C ASN A 213 5.80 -4.99 1.01
N GLY A 214 5.89 -6.06 1.80
CA GLY A 214 5.74 -7.43 1.26
C GLY A 214 4.30 -8.00 1.30
N ILE A 215 3.41 -7.45 2.13
CA ILE A 215 2.01 -7.90 2.20
C ILE A 215 1.22 -7.26 1.06
N PHE A 216 1.42 -5.96 0.83
CA PHE A 216 0.72 -5.21 -0.19
C PHE A 216 1.15 -5.62 -1.59
N GLU A 217 2.46 -5.81 -1.82
CA GLU A 217 2.96 -6.35 -3.10
C GLU A 217 2.31 -7.69 -3.43
N ARG A 218 2.25 -8.61 -2.46
CA ARG A 218 1.60 -9.91 -2.63
C ARG A 218 0.10 -9.77 -2.91
N MET A 219 -0.57 -8.84 -2.24
CA MET A 219 -2.00 -8.58 -2.43
C MET A 219 -2.27 -8.07 -3.85
N ILE A 220 -1.49 -7.12 -4.36
CA ILE A 220 -1.61 -6.63 -5.73
C ILE A 220 -1.37 -7.75 -6.74
N ARG A 221 -0.30 -8.56 -6.57
CA ARG A 221 -0.05 -9.71 -7.45
C ARG A 221 -1.24 -10.68 -7.45
N GLN A 222 -1.79 -10.99 -6.27
CA GLN A 222 -2.98 -11.84 -6.15
C GLN A 222 -4.21 -11.23 -6.82
N ASP A 223 -4.40 -9.92 -6.70
CA ASP A 223 -5.48 -9.18 -7.36
C ASP A 223 -5.37 -9.24 -8.88
N ILE A 224 -4.17 -9.05 -9.44
CA ILE A 224 -3.95 -9.22 -10.88
C ILE A 224 -4.30 -10.65 -11.32
N GLN A 225 -3.84 -11.67 -10.57
CA GLN A 225 -4.17 -13.06 -10.87
C GLN A 225 -5.67 -13.36 -10.72
N ARG A 226 -6.37 -12.69 -9.79
CA ARG A 226 -7.83 -12.79 -9.63
C ARG A 226 -8.60 -12.26 -10.83
N PHE A 227 -8.05 -11.29 -11.58
CA PHE A 227 -8.71 -10.79 -12.79
C PHE A 227 -9.02 -11.92 -13.76
N LYS A 228 -8.14 -12.91 -13.90
CA LYS A 228 -8.39 -14.07 -14.77
C LYS A 228 -9.67 -14.80 -14.38
N THR A 229 -9.78 -15.17 -13.10
CA THR A 229 -10.96 -15.86 -12.59
C THR A 229 -12.21 -15.01 -12.80
N TYR A 230 -12.15 -13.72 -12.46
CA TYR A 230 -13.26 -12.78 -12.63
C TYR A 230 -13.70 -12.65 -14.09
N ALA A 231 -12.76 -12.51 -15.02
CA ALA A 231 -13.03 -12.37 -16.45
C ALA A 231 -13.66 -13.63 -17.07
N GLU A 232 -13.43 -14.80 -16.47
CA GLU A 232 -13.95 -16.08 -16.94
C GLU A 232 -15.29 -16.46 -16.28
N GLU A 233 -15.71 -15.72 -15.25
CA GLU A 233 -16.98 -15.87 -14.53
C GLU A 233 -18.17 -15.18 -15.21
N ASN A 234 -19.38 -15.49 -14.73
CA ASN A 234 -20.63 -15.02 -15.34
C ASN A 234 -20.85 -13.51 -15.20
N ASP A 235 -20.35 -12.88 -14.13
CA ASP A 235 -20.55 -11.45 -13.90
C ASP A 235 -19.82 -10.61 -14.95
N PHE A 236 -18.59 -10.98 -15.28
CA PHE A 236 -17.88 -10.36 -16.40
C PHE A 236 -18.58 -10.66 -17.73
N LYS A 237 -19.05 -11.90 -17.94
CA LYS A 237 -19.80 -12.23 -19.16
C LYS A 237 -21.08 -11.40 -19.29
N GLN A 238 -21.78 -11.11 -18.20
CA GLN A 238 -22.93 -10.21 -18.23
C GLN A 238 -22.52 -8.78 -18.59
N TYR A 239 -21.49 -8.22 -17.95
CA TYR A 239 -20.93 -6.92 -18.31
C TYR A 239 -20.55 -6.84 -19.80
N ALA A 240 -19.85 -7.86 -20.28
CA ALA A 240 -19.34 -7.92 -21.64
C ALA A 240 -20.42 -8.23 -22.69
N GLY A 241 -21.64 -8.62 -22.29
CA GLY A 241 -22.69 -9.09 -23.19
C GLY A 241 -22.41 -10.46 -23.81
N LEU A 242 -21.71 -11.32 -23.07
CA LEU A 242 -21.30 -12.69 -23.43
C LEU A 242 -22.11 -13.77 -22.69
N ALA A 243 -23.01 -13.37 -21.78
CA ALA A 243 -23.92 -14.32 -21.12
C ALA A 243 -24.99 -14.81 -22.12
N LEU A 244 -25.20 -16.13 -22.17
CA LEU A 244 -26.27 -16.77 -22.94
C LEU A 244 -27.62 -16.68 -22.21
#